data_AF-A0A0C3GHV8-F1
#
_entry.id   AF-A0A0C3GHV8-F1
#
_cell.length_a   1.000
_cell.length_b   1.000
_cell.length_c   1.000
_cell.angle_alpha   90.00
_cell.angle_beta   90.00
_cell.angle_gamma   90.00
#
_symmetry.space_group_name_H-M   'P 1'
#
loop_
_entity.id
_entity.type
_entity.pdbx_description
1 polymer ?
#
loop_
_entity_poly.entity_id
_entity_poly.type
_entity_poly.pdbx_seq_one_letter_code
_entity_poly.pdbx_strand_id
1 'polypeptide(L)'
;MSCTTMTTTITISQRHPSSPFSRRTTAAVDAGRLVLKSAVRKTPPPLLDIPLDIVFEIFSLVQPIDLLQLARTNKTLRWYLMNRSSAPIWAASCHQVEDLPACPKHLSYPQYINLAFDHHCQTCLEPQAKDVIWTFWARHCKNCWKNILTDDEMRDEFDGGIAKGMLPEAFHHTDVIDTPRMLRYRPNVEKFRISLNNATDDEIRQACIANAQEQTMTMNHDATICQKWYQGFEWTRFLQFAKERYGKKETDTAISR
;
A
#
# COMPACT_ATOMS: atom_id res chain seq x y z
N MET A 1 -31.21 19.07 -16.69
CA MET A 1 -31.66 18.27 -15.53
C MET A 1 -30.43 17.60 -14.96
N SER A 2 -29.94 18.13 -13.84
CA SER A 2 -28.64 17.82 -13.26
C SER A 2 -28.69 16.53 -12.45
N CYS A 3 -27.76 15.61 -12.69
CA CYS A 3 -27.63 14.35 -11.97
C CYS A 3 -26.60 14.53 -10.84
N THR A 4 -27.04 14.39 -9.59
CA THR A 4 -26.23 14.58 -8.39
C THR A 4 -25.68 13.23 -7.93
N THR A 5 -24.36 13.02 -8.04
CA THR A 5 -23.66 11.85 -7.51
C THR A 5 -23.51 11.92 -5.99
N MET A 6 -24.08 10.95 -5.26
CA MET A 6 -23.85 10.76 -3.83
C MET A 6 -22.59 9.93 -3.61
N THR A 7 -21.61 10.49 -2.90
CA THR A 7 -20.39 9.80 -2.48
C THR A 7 -20.58 9.27 -1.06
N THR A 8 -20.78 7.96 -0.90
CA THR A 8 -20.87 7.32 0.42
C THR A 8 -19.48 6.81 0.83
N THR A 9 -18.87 7.48 1.79
CA THR A 9 -17.63 7.05 2.44
C THR A 9 -17.94 5.97 3.47
N ILE A 10 -17.55 4.72 3.23
CA ILE A 10 -17.65 3.62 4.20
C ILE A 10 -16.32 3.52 4.96
N THR A 11 -16.36 3.84 6.26
CA THR A 11 -15.25 3.68 7.20
C THR A 11 -15.25 2.26 7.74
N ILE A 12 -14.30 1.42 7.32
CA ILE A 12 -14.12 0.06 7.86
C ILE A 12 -13.36 0.15 9.20
N SER A 13 -14.05 -0.14 10.28
CA SER A 13 -13.52 -0.27 11.64
C SER A 13 -12.85 -1.65 11.79
N GLN A 14 -11.52 -1.69 11.84
CA GLN A 14 -10.77 -2.91 12.16
C GLN A 14 -10.64 -3.07 13.68
N ARG A 15 -11.23 -4.15 14.22
CA ARG A 15 -10.97 -4.63 15.57
C ARG A 15 -9.77 -5.59 15.53
N HIS A 16 -8.67 -5.22 16.17
CA HIS A 16 -7.56 -6.12 16.50
C HIS A 16 -7.74 -6.71 17.90
N PRO A 17 -7.35 -7.99 18.15
CA PRO A 17 -7.24 -8.53 19.49
C PRO A 17 -5.91 -8.08 20.13
N SER A 18 -6.00 -7.47 21.31
CA SER A 18 -4.86 -7.01 22.11
C SER A 18 -4.36 -8.10 23.08
N SER A 19 -3.03 -8.27 23.14
CA SER A 19 -2.30 -9.01 24.18
C SER A 19 -1.92 -8.05 25.32
N PRO A 20 -1.81 -8.52 26.59
CA PRO A 20 -1.98 -7.67 27.76
C PRO A 20 -0.65 -7.12 28.29
N PHE A 21 -0.53 -5.80 28.35
CA PHE A 21 0.39 -5.16 29.29
C PHE A 21 -0.42 -4.32 30.27
N SER A 22 -0.56 -4.88 31.46
CA SER A 22 -1.27 -4.32 32.61
C SER A 22 -0.56 -3.08 33.15
N ARG A 23 -1.30 -1.98 33.29
CA ARG A 23 -1.00 -0.99 34.33
C ARG A 23 -2.32 -0.47 34.90
N ARG A 24 -2.59 -0.89 36.14
CA ARG A 24 -3.67 -0.40 37.00
C ARG A 24 -3.50 1.10 37.25
N THR A 25 -4.59 1.86 37.10
CA THR A 25 -4.83 3.07 37.89
C THR A 25 -6.32 3.22 38.11
N THR A 26 -6.69 3.37 39.37
CA THR A 26 -8.03 3.44 39.94
C THR A 26 -8.76 4.73 39.55
N ALA A 27 -10.06 4.62 39.29
CA ALA A 27 -10.97 5.73 39.07
C ALA A 27 -11.19 6.54 40.35
N ALA A 28 -11.20 7.87 40.21
CA ALA A 28 -11.87 8.78 41.13
C ALA A 28 -12.85 9.62 40.31
N VAL A 29 -14.10 9.60 40.73
CA VAL A 29 -15.23 10.33 40.17
C VAL A 29 -15.17 11.75 40.72
N ASP A 30 -15.24 12.78 39.87
CA ASP A 30 -15.77 14.06 40.34
C ASP A 30 -16.42 14.87 39.21
N ALA A 31 -17.53 15.49 39.56
CA ALA A 31 -18.43 16.20 38.67
C ALA A 31 -17.97 17.66 38.51
N GLY A 32 -17.90 18.17 37.26
CA GLY A 32 -17.70 19.59 37.07
C GLY A 32 -17.36 20.04 35.64
N ARG A 33 -18.34 20.69 35.01
CA ARG A 33 -18.22 21.74 33.98
C ARG A 33 -17.40 21.40 32.71
N LEU A 34 -18.09 21.13 31.61
CA LEU A 34 -17.55 21.17 30.25
C LEU A 34 -17.12 22.59 29.90
N VAL A 35 -15.83 22.90 30.12
CA VAL A 35 -15.17 24.01 29.44
C VAL A 35 -14.76 23.51 28.06
N LEU A 36 -15.42 24.02 27.02
CA LEU A 36 -14.94 23.87 25.64
C LEU A 36 -13.56 24.54 25.57
N LYS A 37 -12.50 23.75 25.72
CA LYS A 37 -11.14 24.18 25.41
C LYS A 37 -11.14 24.52 23.93
N SER A 38 -10.97 25.81 23.63
CA SER A 38 -10.76 26.27 22.26
C SER A 38 -9.65 25.43 21.64
N ALA A 39 -9.94 24.84 20.48
CA ALA A 39 -8.96 24.09 19.74
C ALA A 39 -7.82 25.05 19.40
N VAL A 40 -6.66 24.86 20.04
CA VAL A 40 -5.40 25.45 19.58
C VAL A 40 -5.27 25.05 18.12
N ARG A 41 -5.40 26.03 17.21
CA ARG A 41 -5.08 25.83 15.80
C ARG A 41 -3.65 25.32 15.80
N LYS A 42 -3.45 24.06 15.41
CA LYS A 42 -2.11 23.51 15.18
C LYS A 42 -1.49 24.42 14.14
N THR A 43 -0.55 25.26 14.56
CA THR A 43 0.30 25.97 13.62
C THR A 43 0.91 24.90 12.73
N PRO A 44 0.77 25.03 11.40
CA PRO A 44 1.47 24.14 10.52
C PRO A 44 2.98 24.30 10.80
N PRO A 45 3.81 23.27 10.58
CA PRO A 45 5.24 23.36 10.84
C PRO A 45 5.81 24.55 10.06
N PRO A 46 6.91 25.16 10.50
CA PRO A 46 7.48 26.37 9.88
C PRO A 46 7.68 26.26 8.36
N LEU A 47 7.84 25.04 7.84
CA LEU A 47 7.94 24.73 6.41
C LEU A 47 6.66 25.00 5.60
N LEU A 48 5.50 25.10 6.24
CA LEU A 48 4.23 25.45 5.61
C LEU A 48 3.80 26.89 5.93
N ASP A 49 4.65 27.66 6.60
CA ASP A 49 4.46 29.11 6.79
C ASP A 49 4.97 29.91 5.56
N ILE A 50 5.65 29.24 4.62
CA ILE A 50 5.99 29.78 3.29
C ILE A 50 4.82 29.55 2.30
N PRO A 51 4.74 30.31 1.19
CA PRO A 51 3.66 30.16 0.21
C PRO A 51 3.56 28.72 -0.32
N LEU A 52 2.33 28.22 -0.44
CA LEU A 52 2.06 26.83 -0.85
C LEU A 52 2.66 26.48 -2.22
N ASP A 53 2.78 27.44 -3.13
CA ASP A 53 3.38 27.23 -4.45
C ASP A 53 4.87 26.86 -4.34
N ILE A 54 5.58 27.47 -3.39
CA ILE A 54 7.00 27.15 -3.13
C ILE A 54 7.12 25.77 -2.48
N VAL A 55 6.22 25.44 -1.55
CA VAL A 55 6.16 24.09 -0.95
C VAL A 55 5.91 23.05 -2.04
N PHE A 56 4.98 23.33 -2.95
CA PHE A 56 4.65 22.48 -4.07
C PHE A 56 5.86 22.26 -4.97
N GLU A 57 6.57 23.32 -5.35
CA GLU A 57 7.77 23.25 -6.18
C GLU A 57 8.85 22.39 -5.50
N ILE A 58 9.15 22.67 -4.23
CA ILE A 58 10.15 21.91 -3.46
C ILE A 58 9.78 20.43 -3.44
N PHE A 59 8.55 20.09 -3.06
CA PHE A 59 8.14 18.68 -2.95
C PHE A 59 8.01 17.97 -4.30
N SER A 60 7.72 18.71 -5.37
CA SER A 60 7.68 18.16 -6.73
C SER A 60 9.06 17.76 -7.25
N LEU A 61 10.12 18.30 -6.64
CA LEU A 61 11.54 17.99 -6.91
C LEU A 61 12.13 16.93 -5.96
N VAL A 62 11.38 16.47 -4.96
CA VAL A 62 11.83 15.43 -4.02
C VAL A 62 11.62 14.04 -4.65
N GLN A 63 12.53 13.11 -4.41
CA GLN A 63 12.38 11.71 -4.83
C GLN A 63 11.15 11.05 -4.17
N PRO A 64 10.42 10.15 -4.84
CA PRO A 64 9.16 9.63 -4.32
C PRO A 64 9.26 8.97 -2.94
N ILE A 65 10.31 8.18 -2.72
CA ILE A 65 10.53 7.50 -1.44
C ILE A 65 10.81 8.51 -0.32
N ASP A 66 11.56 9.57 -0.58
CA ASP A 66 11.84 10.60 0.41
C ASP A 66 10.59 11.41 0.75
N LEU A 67 9.74 11.67 -0.25
CA LEU A 67 8.44 12.30 -0.03
C LEU A 67 7.54 11.44 0.89
N LEU A 68 7.58 10.12 0.72
CA LEU A 68 6.92 9.18 1.61
C LEU A 68 7.51 9.19 3.03
N GLN A 69 8.83 9.28 3.17
CA GLN A 69 9.44 9.41 4.49
C GLN A 69 9.12 10.75 5.16
N LEU A 70 9.12 11.86 4.43
CA LEU A 70 8.70 13.17 4.94
C LEU A 70 7.25 13.12 5.47
N ALA A 71 6.36 12.44 4.76
CA ALA A 71 4.99 12.23 5.23
C ALA A 71 4.89 11.34 6.49
N ARG A 72 5.95 10.62 6.87
CA ARG A 72 5.99 9.77 8.07
C ARG A 72 6.63 10.45 9.28
N THR A 73 7.47 11.46 9.08
CA THR A 73 8.19 12.14 10.17
C THR A 73 7.34 13.16 10.92
N ASN A 74 6.38 13.82 10.27
CA ASN A 74 5.59 14.90 10.85
C ASN A 74 4.09 14.76 10.56
N LYS A 75 3.25 14.91 11.59
CA LYS A 75 1.78 14.77 11.48
C LYS A 75 1.15 15.77 10.49
N THR A 76 1.70 16.98 10.39
CA THR A 76 1.18 17.99 9.46
C THR A 76 1.64 17.73 8.03
N LEU A 77 2.90 17.33 7.83
CA LEU A 77 3.35 16.89 6.50
C LEU A 77 2.56 15.67 6.04
N ARG A 78 2.30 14.73 6.94
CA ARG A 78 1.41 13.60 6.68
C ARG A 78 0.04 14.06 6.21
N TRP A 79 -0.59 14.97 6.95
CA TRP A 79 -1.92 15.47 6.62
C TRP A 79 -1.96 16.17 5.25
N TYR A 80 -0.93 16.95 4.93
CA TYR A 80 -0.81 17.63 3.65
C TYR A 80 -0.55 16.63 2.51
N LEU A 81 0.55 15.87 2.58
CA LEU A 81 1.02 14.99 1.50
C LEU A 81 0.09 13.81 1.24
N MET A 82 -0.67 13.34 2.23
CA MET A 82 -1.63 12.23 2.03
C MET A 82 -3.00 12.71 1.52
N ASN A 83 -3.18 14.02 1.30
CA ASN A 83 -4.40 14.55 0.73
C ASN A 83 -4.44 14.33 -0.80
N ARG A 84 -5.65 14.14 -1.35
CA ARG A 84 -5.87 14.06 -2.80
C ARG A 84 -5.40 15.31 -3.53
N SER A 85 -5.46 16.48 -2.90
CA SER A 85 -4.96 17.74 -3.49
C SER A 85 -3.45 17.73 -3.75
N SER A 86 -2.70 16.86 -3.07
CA SER A 86 -1.25 16.70 -3.29
C SER A 86 -0.91 15.69 -4.38
N ALA A 87 -1.90 15.09 -5.05
CA ALA A 87 -1.64 14.15 -6.15
C ALA A 87 -0.72 14.70 -7.25
N PRO A 88 -0.78 15.99 -7.66
CA PRO A 88 0.16 16.53 -8.63
C PRO A 88 1.61 16.58 -8.14
N ILE A 89 1.83 16.79 -6.84
CA ILE A 89 3.18 16.73 -6.22
C ILE A 89 3.75 15.33 -6.37
N TRP A 90 2.95 14.31 -6.04
CA TRP A 90 3.36 12.93 -6.17
C TRP A 90 3.62 12.55 -7.63
N ALA A 91 2.74 12.96 -8.54
CA ALA A 91 2.92 12.71 -9.97
C ALA A 91 4.25 13.31 -10.46
N ALA A 92 4.52 14.58 -10.17
CA ALA A 92 5.76 15.25 -10.53
C ALA A 92 6.99 14.56 -9.92
N SER A 93 6.91 14.17 -8.64
CA SER A 93 7.95 13.40 -7.95
C SER A 93 8.22 12.06 -8.65
N CYS A 94 7.17 11.33 -9.07
CA CYS A 94 7.28 10.05 -9.78
C CYS A 94 7.91 10.20 -11.16
N HIS A 95 7.65 11.29 -11.88
CA HIS A 95 8.20 11.55 -13.21
C HIS A 95 9.73 11.70 -13.21
N GLN A 96 10.34 11.95 -12.05
CA GLN A 96 11.80 12.00 -11.91
C GLN A 96 12.44 10.61 -11.92
N VAL A 97 11.67 9.54 -11.71
CA VAL A 97 12.18 8.18 -11.72
C VAL A 97 12.07 7.62 -13.13
N GLU A 98 13.23 7.33 -13.73
CA GLU A 98 13.32 6.78 -15.08
C GLU A 98 12.53 5.46 -15.19
N ASP A 99 11.75 5.38 -16.26
CA ASP A 99 10.90 4.23 -16.64
C ASP A 99 9.88 3.77 -15.58
N LEU A 100 9.67 4.52 -14.49
CA LEU A 100 8.69 4.16 -13.47
C LEU A 100 7.28 4.09 -14.11
N PRO A 101 6.58 2.95 -14.04
CA PRO A 101 5.25 2.83 -14.61
C PRO A 101 4.29 3.81 -13.95
N ALA A 102 3.31 4.27 -14.73
CA ALA A 102 2.27 5.16 -14.21
C ALA A 102 1.55 4.51 -13.02
N CYS A 103 1.16 5.32 -12.03
CA CYS A 103 0.40 4.83 -10.88
C CYS A 103 -0.92 4.21 -11.35
N PRO A 104 -1.21 2.93 -11.04
CA PRO A 104 -2.46 2.29 -11.39
C PRO A 104 -3.66 3.00 -10.77
N LYS A 105 -4.80 3.02 -11.46
CA LYS A 105 -6.02 3.74 -11.02
C LYS A 105 -6.60 3.27 -9.68
N HIS A 106 -6.32 2.02 -9.30
CA HIS A 106 -6.81 1.42 -8.06
C HIS A 106 -5.90 1.70 -6.85
N LEU A 107 -4.79 2.42 -7.05
CA LEU A 107 -3.86 2.84 -6.00
C LEU A 107 -3.77 4.37 -5.93
N SER A 108 -3.55 4.87 -4.72
CA SER A 108 -3.03 6.22 -4.54
C SER A 108 -1.50 6.23 -4.72
N TYR A 109 -0.94 7.38 -5.14
CA TYR A 109 0.51 7.52 -5.26
C TYR A 109 1.28 7.10 -4.00
N PRO A 110 0.93 7.52 -2.77
CA PRO A 110 1.63 7.05 -1.58
C PRO A 110 1.63 5.52 -1.42
N GLN A 111 0.53 4.84 -1.79
CA GLN A 111 0.46 3.37 -1.74
C GLN A 111 1.35 2.74 -2.81
N TYR A 112 1.32 3.27 -4.03
CA TYR A 112 2.15 2.80 -5.13
C TYR A 112 3.65 2.94 -4.82
N ILE A 113 4.06 4.11 -4.32
CA ILE A 113 5.44 4.39 -3.93
C ILE A 113 5.88 3.56 -2.73
N ASN A 114 5.00 3.35 -1.76
CA ASN A 114 5.28 2.43 -0.66
C ASN A 114 5.54 1.00 -1.18
N LEU A 115 4.76 0.54 -2.15
CA LEU A 115 4.95 -0.79 -2.74
C LEU A 115 6.26 -0.89 -3.54
N ALA A 116 6.53 0.12 -4.38
CA ALA A 116 7.66 0.15 -5.29
C ALA A 116 9.01 0.36 -4.59
N PHE A 117 9.07 1.15 -3.50
CA PHE A 117 10.36 1.60 -2.94
C PHE A 117 10.60 1.24 -1.48
N ASP A 118 9.55 1.00 -0.68
CA ASP A 118 9.71 0.65 0.73
C ASP A 118 10.01 -0.85 0.91
N HIS A 119 10.55 -1.21 2.08
CA HIS A 119 10.99 -2.59 2.40
C HIS A 119 10.31 -3.15 3.66
N HIS A 120 9.21 -2.53 4.09
CA HIS A 120 8.47 -2.96 5.28
C HIS A 120 7.28 -3.83 4.91
N CYS A 121 7.02 -4.85 5.73
CA CYS A 121 5.80 -5.65 5.62
C CYS A 121 4.57 -4.76 5.84
N GLN A 122 3.58 -4.83 4.94
CA GLN A 122 2.38 -4.00 5.06
C GLN A 122 1.47 -4.42 6.24
N THR A 123 1.62 -5.64 6.75
CA THR A 123 0.84 -6.14 7.90
C THR A 123 1.55 -5.91 9.24
N CYS A 124 2.79 -6.40 9.38
CA CYS A 124 3.48 -6.39 10.68
C CYS A 124 4.58 -5.32 10.79
N LEU A 125 4.84 -4.57 9.72
CA LEU A 125 5.89 -3.55 9.63
C LEU A 125 7.32 -4.08 9.86
N GLU A 126 7.51 -5.40 9.87
CA GLU A 126 8.84 -6.01 9.91
C GLU A 126 9.67 -5.49 8.72
N PRO A 127 10.91 -5.02 8.95
CA PRO A 127 11.79 -4.60 7.88
C PRO A 127 12.21 -5.78 7.00
N GLN A 128 12.78 -5.47 5.83
CA GLN A 128 13.30 -6.46 4.87
C GLN A 128 12.25 -7.42 4.29
N ALA A 129 10.99 -6.97 4.16
CA ALA A 129 10.02 -7.63 3.31
C ALA A 129 10.37 -7.39 1.83
N LYS A 130 11.26 -8.23 1.28
CA LYS A 130 11.83 -8.04 -0.08
C LYS A 130 10.83 -8.34 -1.19
N ASP A 131 9.94 -9.31 -0.97
CA ASP A 131 9.09 -9.84 -2.03
C ASP A 131 7.81 -9.00 -2.18
N VAL A 132 7.71 -8.31 -3.31
CA VAL A 132 6.46 -7.75 -3.82
C VAL A 132 5.80 -8.78 -4.70
N ILE A 133 4.53 -9.08 -4.44
CA ILE A 133 3.70 -9.82 -5.39
C ILE A 133 2.83 -8.78 -6.10
N TRP A 134 3.29 -8.33 -7.27
CA TRP A 134 2.63 -7.26 -8.02
C TRP A 134 1.20 -7.62 -8.44
N THR A 135 0.92 -8.89 -8.72
CA THR A 135 -0.44 -9.40 -8.97
C THR A 135 -1.40 -9.12 -7.82
N PHE A 136 -0.90 -9.16 -6.58
CA PHE A 136 -1.69 -8.85 -5.38
C PHE A 136 -1.54 -7.40 -4.93
N TRP A 137 -0.66 -6.63 -5.58
CA TRP A 137 -0.31 -5.25 -5.23
C TRP A 137 0.07 -5.09 -3.75
N ALA A 138 0.78 -6.08 -3.23
CA ALA A 138 1.09 -6.19 -1.81
C ALA A 138 2.53 -6.68 -1.56
N ARG A 139 3.08 -6.25 -0.42
CA ARG A 139 4.41 -6.61 0.07
C ARG A 139 4.28 -7.08 1.52
N HIS A 140 4.66 -8.33 1.76
CA HIS A 140 4.64 -8.93 3.08
C HIS A 140 5.93 -9.68 3.35
N CYS A 141 6.27 -9.83 4.63
CA CYS A 141 7.33 -10.76 5.01
C CYS A 141 6.86 -12.21 4.77
N LYS A 142 7.82 -13.13 4.68
CA LYS A 142 7.54 -14.57 4.44
C LYS A 142 6.48 -15.13 5.39
N ASN A 143 6.53 -14.76 6.68
CA ASN A 143 5.58 -15.23 7.69
C ASN A 143 4.16 -14.71 7.45
N CYS A 144 4.00 -13.44 7.09
CA CYS A 144 2.69 -12.86 6.78
C CYS A 144 2.10 -13.46 5.51
N TRP A 145 2.92 -13.73 4.47
CA TRP A 145 2.43 -14.42 3.27
C TRP A 145 1.80 -15.79 3.58
N LYS A 146 2.42 -16.60 4.47
CA LYS A 146 1.86 -17.91 4.87
C LYS A 146 0.44 -17.80 5.41
N ASN A 147 0.13 -16.70 6.10
CA ASN A 147 -1.13 -16.52 6.80
C ASN A 147 -2.20 -15.82 5.95
N ILE A 148 -1.79 -15.12 4.90
CA ILE A 148 -2.67 -14.24 4.10
C ILE A 148 -2.94 -14.83 2.71
N LEU A 149 -2.12 -15.77 2.24
CA LEU A 149 -2.44 -16.56 1.06
C LEU A 149 -3.45 -17.66 1.42
N THR A 150 -4.36 -17.95 0.49
CA THR A 150 -5.43 -18.92 0.69
C THR A 150 -5.73 -19.66 -0.62
N ASP A 151 -6.11 -20.92 -0.52
CA ASP A 151 -6.69 -21.73 -1.61
C ASP A 151 -8.23 -21.73 -1.57
N ASP A 152 -8.82 -20.87 -0.74
CA ASP A 152 -10.27 -20.66 -0.64
C ASP A 152 -10.90 -20.42 -2.02
N GLU A 153 -11.84 -21.30 -2.36
CA GLU A 153 -12.64 -21.27 -3.58
C GLU A 153 -14.07 -20.81 -3.31
N MET A 154 -14.45 -20.47 -2.07
CA MET A 154 -15.79 -20.01 -1.67
C MET A 154 -16.94 -20.96 -2.08
N ARG A 155 -16.66 -22.26 -2.27
CA ARG A 155 -17.68 -23.25 -2.72
C ARG A 155 -18.84 -23.40 -1.73
N ASP A 156 -18.55 -23.30 -0.44
CA ASP A 156 -19.57 -23.44 0.61
C ASP A 156 -20.55 -22.25 0.66
N GLU A 157 -20.18 -21.13 0.03
CA GLU A 157 -20.96 -19.89 0.04
C GLU A 157 -21.84 -19.74 -1.20
N PHE A 158 -21.45 -20.36 -2.33
CA PHE A 158 -22.28 -20.39 -3.54
C PHE A 158 -21.84 -21.48 -4.53
N ASP A 159 -22.83 -22.02 -5.26
CA ASP A 159 -22.61 -23.02 -6.31
C ASP A 159 -21.66 -22.48 -7.39
N GLY A 160 -20.54 -23.17 -7.58
CA GLY A 160 -19.53 -22.85 -8.59
C GLY A 160 -18.26 -22.14 -8.06
N GLY A 161 -18.29 -21.57 -6.85
CA GLY A 161 -17.12 -20.93 -6.23
C GLY A 161 -16.46 -19.82 -7.05
N ILE A 162 -15.24 -19.41 -6.67
CA ILE A 162 -14.47 -18.38 -7.38
C ILE A 162 -14.02 -18.93 -8.73
N ALA A 163 -14.67 -18.49 -9.82
CA ALA A 163 -14.27 -18.87 -11.17
C ALA A 163 -12.89 -18.28 -11.55
N LYS A 164 -12.18 -18.98 -12.44
CA LYS A 164 -10.87 -18.53 -12.94
C LYS A 164 -10.95 -17.12 -13.53
N GLY A 165 -10.00 -16.26 -13.13
CA GLY A 165 -9.91 -14.88 -13.63
C GLY A 165 -10.87 -13.89 -12.95
N MET A 166 -11.67 -14.33 -11.98
CA MET A 166 -12.53 -13.45 -11.17
C MET A 166 -11.73 -12.61 -10.18
N LEU A 167 -10.63 -13.17 -9.66
CA LEU A 167 -9.70 -12.48 -8.76
C LEU A 167 -8.26 -12.67 -9.20
N PRO A 168 -7.34 -11.77 -8.80
CA PRO A 168 -5.93 -11.96 -9.05
C PRO A 168 -5.44 -13.24 -8.37
N GLU A 169 -4.69 -14.03 -9.13
CA GLU A 169 -4.12 -15.31 -8.72
C GLU A 169 -2.63 -15.28 -9.05
N ALA A 170 -1.80 -15.78 -8.13
CA ALA A 170 -0.38 -15.90 -8.37
C ALA A 170 0.07 -17.33 -8.09
N PHE A 171 0.88 -17.86 -9.00
CA PHE A 171 1.67 -19.04 -8.70
C PHE A 171 2.71 -18.67 -7.67
N HIS A 172 2.64 -19.32 -6.51
CA HIS A 172 3.62 -19.09 -5.46
C HIS A 172 4.47 -20.35 -5.28
N HIS A 173 5.68 -20.29 -5.85
CA HIS A 173 6.75 -21.23 -5.49
C HIS A 173 7.42 -20.64 -4.27
N THR A 174 7.23 -21.26 -3.11
CA THR A 174 7.92 -20.84 -1.89
C THR A 174 8.44 -22.06 -1.19
N ASP A 175 9.55 -21.92 -0.45
CA ASP A 175 10.06 -22.88 0.55
C ASP A 175 9.07 -23.09 1.74
N VAL A 176 7.78 -22.90 1.48
CA VAL A 176 6.68 -22.74 2.42
C VAL A 176 5.56 -23.73 2.10
N ILE A 177 5.44 -24.19 0.85
CA ILE A 177 4.45 -25.17 0.40
C ILE A 177 5.18 -26.14 -0.54
N ASP A 178 5.23 -27.43 -0.17
CA ASP A 178 5.95 -28.49 -0.91
C ASP A 178 5.45 -28.69 -2.35
N THR A 179 4.25 -28.21 -2.67
CA THR A 179 3.64 -28.34 -3.99
C THR A 179 3.29 -26.97 -4.57
N PRO A 180 3.66 -26.66 -5.82
CA PRO A 180 3.20 -25.46 -6.50
C PRO A 180 1.67 -25.41 -6.51
N ARG A 181 1.09 -24.37 -5.93
CA ARG A 181 -0.37 -24.14 -5.93
C ARG A 181 -0.68 -22.74 -6.42
N MET A 182 -1.82 -22.63 -7.09
CA MET A 182 -2.41 -21.33 -7.38
C MET A 182 -3.05 -20.81 -6.10
N LEU A 183 -2.59 -19.64 -5.62
CA LEU A 183 -3.12 -19.05 -4.39
C LEU A 183 -3.76 -17.70 -4.67
N ARG A 184 -4.68 -17.34 -3.79
CA ARG A 184 -5.36 -16.04 -3.78
C ARG A 184 -4.93 -15.24 -2.58
N TYR A 185 -5.01 -13.93 -2.72
CA TYR A 185 -4.79 -12.99 -1.63
C TYR A 185 -6.07 -12.85 -0.81
N ARG A 186 -6.06 -13.34 0.45
CA ARG A 186 -7.25 -13.35 1.32
C ARG A 186 -7.98 -12.00 1.41
N PRO A 187 -7.30 -10.84 1.51
CA PRO A 187 -7.99 -9.54 1.51
C PRO A 187 -8.77 -9.24 0.22
N ASN A 188 -8.35 -9.76 -0.93
CA ASN A 188 -9.11 -9.61 -2.17
C ASN A 188 -10.34 -10.52 -2.17
N VAL A 189 -10.18 -11.77 -1.71
CA VAL A 189 -11.29 -12.73 -1.53
C VAL A 189 -12.34 -12.16 -0.58
N GLU A 190 -11.91 -11.62 0.56
CA GLU A 190 -12.78 -11.01 1.57
C GLU A 190 -13.59 -9.84 1.01
N LYS A 191 -12.90 -8.90 0.33
CA LYS A 191 -13.57 -7.74 -0.29
C LYS A 191 -14.59 -8.18 -1.33
N PHE A 192 -14.23 -9.17 -2.14
CA PHE A 192 -15.13 -9.72 -3.15
C PHE A 192 -16.34 -10.40 -2.52
N ARG A 193 -16.13 -11.22 -1.48
CA ARG A 193 -17.21 -11.85 -0.70
C ARG A 193 -18.17 -10.83 -0.12
N ILE A 194 -17.67 -9.76 0.49
CA ILE A 194 -18.51 -8.68 1.01
C ILE A 194 -19.30 -8.01 -0.14
N SER A 195 -18.64 -7.71 -1.26
CA SER A 195 -19.30 -7.09 -2.43
C SER A 195 -20.42 -7.97 -2.98
N LEU A 196 -20.18 -9.27 -3.09
CA LEU A 196 -21.14 -10.24 -3.60
C LEU A 196 -22.30 -10.48 -2.63
N ASN A 197 -22.04 -10.53 -1.33
CA ASN A 197 -23.07 -10.68 -0.30
C ASN A 197 -24.00 -9.46 -0.20
N ASN A 198 -23.51 -8.28 -0.58
CA ASN A 198 -24.33 -7.07 -0.62
C ASN A 198 -25.18 -6.95 -1.91
N ALA A 199 -24.95 -7.80 -2.91
CA ALA A 199 -25.74 -7.83 -4.13
C ALA A 199 -27.03 -8.62 -3.91
N THR A 200 -28.16 -7.92 -3.89
CA THR A 200 -29.49 -8.47 -3.51
C THR A 200 -30.12 -9.34 -4.59
N ASP A 201 -29.89 -9.01 -5.86
CA ASP A 201 -30.54 -9.65 -7.01
C ASP A 201 -29.50 -10.18 -8.00
N ASP A 202 -29.88 -11.20 -8.78
CA ASP A 202 -28.99 -11.92 -9.70
C ASP A 202 -28.30 -11.00 -10.72
N GLU A 203 -29.00 -9.96 -11.20
CA GLU A 203 -28.42 -8.98 -12.13
C GLU A 203 -27.26 -8.20 -11.49
N ILE A 204 -27.41 -7.77 -10.23
CA ILE A 204 -26.37 -7.06 -9.49
C ILE A 204 -25.20 -8.01 -9.18
N ARG A 205 -25.49 -9.27 -8.85
CA ARG A 205 -24.48 -10.31 -8.63
C ARG A 205 -23.64 -10.53 -9.90
N GLN A 206 -24.30 -10.67 -11.05
CA GLN A 206 -23.62 -10.86 -12.32
C GLN A 206 -22.78 -9.63 -12.73
N ALA A 207 -23.30 -8.42 -12.50
CA ALA A 207 -22.54 -7.19 -12.70
C ALA A 207 -21.31 -7.10 -11.77
N CYS A 208 -21.45 -7.52 -10.50
CA CYS A 208 -20.34 -7.59 -9.55
C CYS A 208 -19.24 -8.55 -10.03
N ILE A 209 -19.62 -9.72 -10.55
CA ILE A 209 -18.68 -10.70 -11.12
C ILE A 209 -17.97 -10.14 -12.34
N ALA A 210 -18.70 -9.55 -13.28
CA ALA A 210 -18.13 -8.96 -14.49
C ALA A 210 -17.13 -7.83 -14.16
N ASN A 211 -17.50 -6.95 -13.23
CA ASN A 211 -16.62 -5.87 -12.76
C ASN A 211 -15.35 -6.43 -12.10
N ALA A 212 -15.45 -7.48 -11.29
CA ALA A 212 -14.29 -8.11 -10.66
C ALA A 212 -13.33 -8.74 -11.68
N GLN A 213 -13.87 -9.36 -12.74
CA GLN A 213 -13.08 -9.89 -13.84
C GLN A 213 -12.34 -8.77 -14.61
N GLU A 214 -13.04 -7.70 -14.97
CA GLU A 214 -12.43 -6.56 -15.67
C GLU A 214 -11.33 -5.89 -14.84
N GLN A 215 -11.60 -5.67 -13.54
CA GLN A 215 -10.61 -5.13 -12.61
C GLN A 215 -9.40 -6.05 -12.50
N THR A 216 -9.62 -7.36 -12.37
CA THR A 216 -8.55 -8.35 -12.30
C THR A 216 -7.69 -8.34 -13.57
N MET A 217 -8.29 -8.27 -14.75
CA MET A 217 -7.56 -8.18 -16.02
C MET A 217 -6.67 -6.93 -16.07
N THR A 218 -7.24 -5.78 -15.70
CA THR A 218 -6.51 -4.51 -15.66
C THR A 218 -5.36 -4.57 -14.65
N MET A 219 -5.63 -5.05 -13.43
CA MET A 219 -4.64 -5.20 -12.37
C MET A 219 -3.50 -6.14 -12.78
N ASN A 220 -3.79 -7.25 -13.46
CA ASN A 220 -2.78 -8.19 -13.91
C ASN A 220 -1.91 -7.61 -15.03
N HIS A 221 -2.51 -6.83 -15.93
CA HIS A 221 -1.78 -6.11 -16.97
C HIS A 221 -0.80 -5.10 -16.35
N ASP A 222 -1.30 -4.20 -15.50
CA ASP A 222 -0.49 -3.20 -14.81
C ASP A 222 0.61 -3.87 -13.95
N ALA A 223 0.28 -4.97 -13.27
CA ALA A 223 1.21 -5.73 -12.44
C ALA A 223 2.37 -6.30 -13.27
N THR A 224 2.09 -6.75 -14.48
CA THR A 224 3.12 -7.28 -15.40
C THR A 224 4.11 -6.17 -15.79
N ILE A 225 3.60 -4.97 -16.06
CA ILE A 225 4.45 -3.80 -16.39
C ILE A 225 5.32 -3.44 -15.18
N CYS A 226 4.72 -3.31 -13.99
CA CYS A 226 5.44 -2.99 -12.76
C CYS A 226 6.46 -4.05 -12.37
N GLN A 227 6.13 -5.35 -12.51
CA GLN A 227 7.05 -6.44 -12.23
C GLN A 227 8.30 -6.39 -13.12
N LYS A 228 8.13 -6.10 -14.42
CA LYS A 228 9.24 -5.98 -15.37
C LYS A 228 10.15 -4.81 -15.02
N TRP A 229 9.55 -3.63 -14.76
CA TRP A 229 10.32 -2.46 -14.33
C TRP A 229 11.05 -2.74 -13.01
N TYR A 230 10.38 -3.32 -12.03
CA TYR A 230 10.94 -3.59 -10.71
C TYR A 230 12.16 -4.53 -10.76
N GLN A 231 12.12 -5.57 -11.60
CA GLN A 231 13.26 -6.47 -11.82
C GLN A 231 14.47 -5.73 -12.43
N GLY A 232 14.24 -4.84 -13.40
CA GLY A 232 15.29 -4.00 -13.96
C GLY A 232 15.87 -3.02 -12.94
N PHE A 233 15.01 -2.40 -12.15
CA PHE A 233 15.40 -1.45 -11.10
C PHE A 233 16.23 -2.11 -9.99
N GLU A 234 15.80 -3.27 -9.47
CA GLU A 234 16.55 -4.02 -8.46
C GLU A 234 17.93 -4.44 -8.97
N TRP A 235 18.02 -4.83 -10.24
CA TRP A 235 19.30 -5.16 -10.88
C TRP A 235 20.25 -3.96 -10.91
N THR A 236 19.77 -2.77 -11.30
CA THR A 236 20.58 -1.54 -11.30
C THR A 236 21.08 -1.18 -9.90
N ARG A 237 20.20 -1.26 -8.89
CA ARG A 237 20.57 -0.98 -7.49
C ARG A 237 21.58 -2.00 -6.95
N PHE A 238 21.41 -3.27 -7.30
CA PHE A 238 22.39 -4.31 -6.99
C PHE A 238 23.76 -4.00 -7.60
N LEU A 239 23.81 -3.59 -8.87
CA LEU A 239 25.06 -3.21 -9.54
C LEU A 239 25.72 -1.98 -8.90
N GLN A 240 24.94 -0.97 -8.50
CA GLN A 240 25.46 0.20 -7.77
C GLN A 240 26.10 -0.23 -6.44
N PHE A 241 25.39 -1.01 -5.63
CA PHE A 241 25.96 -1.54 -4.37
C PHE A 241 27.18 -2.44 -4.59
N ALA A 242 27.19 -3.25 -5.65
CA ALA A 242 28.33 -4.07 -6.00
C ALA A 242 29.55 -3.19 -6.32
N LYS A 243 29.39 -2.17 -7.18
CA LYS A 243 30.44 -1.21 -7.53
C LYS A 243 31.00 -0.49 -6.31
N GLU A 244 30.15 -0.01 -5.41
CA GLU A 244 30.56 0.62 -4.16
C GLU A 244 31.39 -0.34 -3.28
N ARG A 245 30.98 -1.62 -3.20
CA ARG A 245 31.68 -2.64 -2.41
C ARG A 245 33.04 -3.04 -3.01
N TYR A 246 33.15 -3.11 -4.35
CA TYR A 246 34.42 -3.40 -5.02
C TYR A 246 35.36 -2.19 -5.00
N GLY A 247 34.84 -0.97 -5.21
CA GLY A 247 35.63 0.26 -5.10
C GLY A 247 36.18 0.49 -3.69
N LYS A 248 35.41 0.17 -2.65
CA LYS A 248 35.88 0.26 -1.25
C LYS A 248 37.00 -0.73 -0.95
N LYS A 249 36.97 -1.93 -1.55
CA LYS A 249 38.04 -2.92 -1.41
C LYS A 249 39.34 -2.46 -2.06
N GLU A 250 39.29 -1.78 -3.22
CA GLU A 250 40.49 -1.24 -3.87
C GLU A 250 41.12 -0.10 -3.05
N THR A 251 40.31 0.77 -2.44
CA THR A 251 40.81 1.84 -1.57
C THR A 251 41.40 1.31 -0.26
N ASP A 252 40.79 0.30 0.37
CA ASP A 252 41.30 -0.30 1.61
C ASP A 252 42.60 -1.11 1.37
N THR A 253 42.77 -1.67 0.16
CA THR A 253 44.02 -2.36 -0.24
C THR A 253 45.14 -1.37 -0.60
N ALA A 254 44.79 -0.16 -1.03
CA ALA A 254 45.76 0.90 -1.34
C ALA A 254 46.26 1.66 -0.10
N ILE A 255 45.47 1.70 0.99
CA ILE A 255 45.85 2.36 2.26
C ILE A 255 46.70 1.44 3.17
N SER A 256 46.79 0.14 2.84
CA SER A 256 47.55 -0.87 3.60
C SER A 256 48.93 -1.22 3.01
N ARG A 257 49.45 -0.41 2.07
CA ARG A 257 50.81 -0.49 1.53
C ARG A 257 51.59 0.79 1.83
#